data_AF-A0A946ULA2-F1
#
_entry.id   AF-A0A946ULA2-F1
#
_cell.length_a   1.000
_cell.length_b   1.000
_cell.length_c   1.000
_cell.angle_alpha   90.00
_cell.angle_beta   90.00
_cell.angle_gamma   90.00
#
_symmetry.space_group_name_H-M   'P 1'
#
loop_
_entity.id
_entity.type
_entity.pdbx_description
1 polymer ?
#
loop_
_entity_poly.entity_id
_entity_poly.type
_entity_poly.pdbx_seq_one_letter_code
_entity_poly.pdbx_strand_id
1 'polypeptide(L)'
;MNRTLVGGFALLAGVTLTFWLMSEPEFQQVPEPEVLSQAQSVEQLLPAVDQDGRDTNEPPDQSLNNGAQATSPLDTQLDLDSPIDTTNSATVNSVQLLSGIELSGDIKMFHSMLEDEVRDESWAAPMETELYNLFIDRLPELADNFGMPTVLCRTTICEVQVIGYGDGSLEAWQAAVSQIESQPWAEDFVQIRLGGNPIGPDSQGLVLVLIKASGDSTVQAIGQESVVI
;
A
#
# COMPACT_ATOMS: atom_id res chain seq x y z
N MET A 1 47.05 57.39 12.88
CA MET A 1 48.02 56.41 13.42
C MET A 1 47.28 55.11 13.70
N ASN A 2 47.66 54.05 12.97
CA ASN A 2 47.74 52.63 13.36
C ASN A 2 46.54 51.94 14.06
N ARG A 3 46.11 50.72 13.74
CA ARG A 3 46.63 49.68 12.84
C ARG A 3 45.50 48.66 12.62
N THR A 4 45.34 48.26 11.36
CA THR A 4 44.60 47.10 10.87
C THR A 4 45.18 45.80 11.43
N LEU A 5 44.34 44.87 11.88
CA LEU A 5 44.72 43.48 12.13
C LEU A 5 43.76 42.57 11.36
N VAL A 6 44.26 42.10 10.22
CA VAL A 6 43.74 41.01 9.41
C VAL A 6 44.31 39.72 10.01
N GLY A 7 43.45 38.81 10.43
CA GLY A 7 43.78 37.39 10.63
C GLY A 7 42.62 36.62 10.00
N GLY A 8 42.78 35.75 9.00
CA GLY A 8 43.94 34.91 8.72
C GLY A 8 43.67 33.49 9.23
N PHE A 9 42.64 32.82 8.68
CA PHE A 9 42.52 31.37 8.75
C PHE A 9 42.23 30.85 7.35
N ALA A 10 43.32 30.46 6.70
CA ALA A 10 43.36 29.73 5.46
C ALA A 10 43.43 28.23 5.78
N LEU A 11 42.75 27.44 4.93
CA LEU A 11 43.16 26.11 4.48
C LEU A 11 43.30 25.00 5.53
N LEU A 12 42.20 24.26 5.73
CA LEU A 12 42.21 22.81 5.92
C LEU A 12 41.13 22.19 5.03
N ALA A 13 41.35 22.29 3.71
CA ALA A 13 40.70 21.46 2.72
C ALA A 13 41.71 20.41 2.28
N GLY A 14 41.30 19.14 2.28
CA GLY A 14 42.04 18.05 1.66
C GLY A 14 42.69 17.10 2.65
N VAL A 15 42.15 15.88 2.69
CA VAL A 15 42.78 14.56 2.93
C VAL A 15 41.86 13.73 3.83
N THR A 16 40.74 13.24 3.27
CA THR A 16 39.99 12.05 3.72
C THR A 16 39.05 11.58 2.59
N LEU A 17 39.55 11.47 1.35
CA LEU A 17 38.73 11.02 0.21
C LEU A 17 39.46 10.03 -0.71
N THR A 18 40.31 9.15 -0.15
CA THR A 18 41.07 8.16 -0.94
C THR A 18 41.21 6.79 -0.28
N PHE A 19 40.37 6.41 0.68
CA PHE A 19 40.42 5.06 1.27
C PHE A 19 39.23 4.14 0.94
N TRP A 20 38.35 4.54 0.01
CA TRP A 20 37.17 3.77 -0.39
C TRP A 20 37.16 3.34 -1.87
N LEU A 21 38.34 3.26 -2.51
CA LEU A 21 38.49 2.80 -3.91
C LEU A 21 39.30 1.50 -4.08
N MET A 22 39.58 0.76 -3.00
CA MET A 22 40.38 -0.49 -3.08
C MET A 22 39.77 -1.67 -2.32
N SER A 23 38.46 -1.88 -2.47
CA SER A 23 37.87 -3.18 -2.14
C SER A 23 36.95 -3.56 -3.29
N GLU A 24 37.58 -4.01 -4.38
CA GLU A 24 36.90 -4.84 -5.37
C GLU A 24 36.43 -6.09 -4.63
N PRO A 25 35.11 -6.34 -4.53
CA PRO A 25 34.65 -7.65 -4.11
C PRO A 25 35.12 -8.65 -5.18
N GLU A 26 35.86 -9.68 -4.76
CA GLU A 26 36.07 -10.86 -5.59
C GLU A 26 34.70 -11.38 -6.02
N PHE A 27 34.34 -11.12 -7.27
CA PHE A 27 33.22 -11.74 -7.94
C PHE A 27 33.48 -13.24 -7.94
N GLN A 28 32.90 -13.95 -6.95
CA GLN A 28 32.69 -15.38 -7.07
C GLN A 28 31.87 -15.60 -8.34
N GLN A 29 32.50 -16.24 -9.32
CA GLN A 29 31.83 -16.71 -10.52
C GLN A 29 30.68 -17.63 -10.09
N VAL A 30 29.46 -17.09 -10.13
CA VAL A 30 28.24 -17.89 -10.05
C VAL A 30 28.29 -18.82 -11.25
N PRO A 31 28.23 -20.16 -11.06
CA PRO A 31 28.20 -21.09 -12.17
C PRO A 31 26.98 -20.77 -13.05
N GLU A 32 27.26 -20.55 -14.32
CA GLU A 32 26.29 -20.37 -15.39
C GLU A 32 25.22 -21.47 -15.27
N PRO A 33 23.94 -21.15 -15.08
CA PRO A 33 22.91 -22.17 -15.12
C PRO A 33 22.88 -22.73 -16.54
N GLU A 34 23.08 -24.06 -16.67
CA GLU A 34 22.81 -24.78 -17.91
C GLU A 34 21.40 -24.44 -18.38
N VAL A 35 21.32 -23.54 -19.36
CA VAL A 35 20.08 -23.25 -20.08
C VAL A 35 19.76 -24.50 -20.89
N LEU A 36 18.95 -25.36 -20.28
CA LEU A 36 18.33 -26.51 -20.92
C LEU A 36 17.37 -25.97 -21.99
N SER A 37 17.94 -25.77 -23.18
CA SER A 37 17.24 -25.50 -24.43
C SER A 37 16.33 -26.69 -24.74
N GLN A 38 15.09 -26.61 -24.27
CA GLN A 38 13.98 -27.38 -24.80
C GLN A 38 12.95 -26.41 -25.36
N ALA A 39 13.29 -25.82 -26.50
CA ALA A 39 12.30 -25.27 -27.41
C ALA A 39 11.50 -26.45 -28.00
N GLN A 40 10.44 -26.87 -27.30
CA GLN A 40 9.40 -27.69 -27.89
C GLN A 40 8.45 -26.75 -28.64
N SER A 41 8.57 -26.77 -29.96
CA SER A 41 7.63 -26.19 -30.90
C SER A 41 6.23 -26.77 -30.66
N VAL A 42 5.34 -25.99 -30.07
CA VAL A 42 3.90 -26.22 -30.10
C VAL A 42 3.29 -25.23 -31.10
N GLU A 43 3.47 -25.54 -32.38
CA GLU A 43 2.53 -25.09 -33.41
C GLU A 43 1.25 -25.93 -33.26
N GLN A 44 0.28 -25.43 -32.49
CA GLN A 44 -1.07 -25.96 -32.49
C GLN A 44 -2.08 -24.85 -32.82
N LEU A 45 -2.47 -24.86 -34.11
CA LEU A 45 -3.85 -24.78 -34.59
C LEU A 45 -4.74 -23.68 -33.97
N LEU A 46 -4.65 -22.47 -34.52
CA LEU A 46 -5.74 -21.49 -34.47
C LEU A 46 -6.76 -21.81 -35.59
N PRO A 47 -8.04 -22.06 -35.28
CA PRO A 47 -9.09 -21.95 -36.29
C PRO A 47 -9.40 -20.48 -36.56
N ALA A 48 -9.53 -20.16 -37.85
CA ALA A 48 -10.01 -18.86 -38.34
C ALA A 48 -11.42 -18.59 -37.77
N VAL A 49 -11.57 -17.49 -37.04
CA VAL A 49 -12.87 -16.95 -36.65
C VAL A 49 -13.31 -15.97 -37.72
N ASP A 50 -14.39 -16.33 -38.41
CA ASP A 50 -15.16 -15.47 -39.32
C ASP A 50 -15.56 -14.18 -38.60
N GLN A 51 -15.10 -13.04 -39.13
CA GLN A 51 -15.73 -11.75 -38.89
C GLN A 51 -16.70 -11.49 -40.04
N ASP A 52 -17.99 -11.69 -39.79
CA ASP A 52 -19.02 -11.21 -40.72
C ASP A 52 -20.24 -10.65 -39.97
N GLY A 53 -20.69 -9.49 -40.43
CA GLY A 53 -22.00 -8.87 -40.15
C GLY A 53 -22.09 -8.02 -38.88
N ARG A 54 -22.26 -6.69 -38.96
CA ARG A 54 -23.56 -5.98 -39.14
C ARG A 54 -24.55 -6.33 -38.02
N ASP A 55 -25.24 -5.41 -37.34
CA ASP A 55 -25.80 -4.14 -37.79
C ASP A 55 -26.38 -3.38 -36.56
N THR A 56 -26.21 -2.06 -36.55
CA THR A 56 -27.22 -1.01 -36.30
C THR A 56 -28.02 -0.85 -34.98
N ASN A 57 -28.16 0.44 -34.60
CA ASN A 57 -29.29 1.11 -33.90
C ASN A 57 -29.48 0.71 -32.41
N GLU A 58 -29.82 1.56 -31.43
CA GLU A 58 -30.44 2.88 -31.30
C GLU A 58 -30.34 3.26 -29.80
N PRO A 59 -30.24 4.54 -29.40
CA PRO A 59 -30.37 4.93 -27.98
C PRO A 59 -31.81 5.31 -27.62
N PRO A 60 -32.38 4.82 -26.50
CA PRO A 60 -33.59 5.41 -25.95
C PRO A 60 -33.26 6.53 -24.96
N ASP A 61 -33.64 7.74 -25.37
CA ASP A 61 -34.01 8.88 -24.51
C ASP A 61 -34.98 8.43 -23.40
N GLN A 62 -34.69 8.75 -22.13
CA GLN A 62 -35.70 8.83 -21.07
C GLN A 62 -35.47 10.01 -20.12
N SER A 63 -36.01 11.15 -20.55
CA SER A 63 -36.96 12.01 -19.83
C SER A 63 -37.19 11.75 -18.33
N LEU A 64 -36.80 12.76 -17.53
CA LEU A 64 -37.56 13.41 -16.44
C LEU A 64 -38.42 12.53 -15.50
N ASN A 65 -38.08 12.56 -14.21
CA ASN A 65 -39.14 12.75 -13.21
C ASN A 65 -38.69 13.51 -11.96
N ASN A 66 -39.29 14.69 -11.79
CA ASN A 66 -39.26 15.50 -10.58
C ASN A 66 -40.22 14.89 -9.55
N GLY A 67 -39.76 14.75 -8.30
CA GLY A 67 -40.59 14.29 -7.19
C GLY A 67 -40.09 14.81 -5.86
N ALA A 68 -40.21 16.12 -5.63
CA ALA A 68 -40.07 16.71 -4.32
C ALA A 68 -41.22 16.24 -3.42
N GLN A 69 -40.90 15.53 -2.33
CA GLN A 69 -41.80 15.37 -1.19
C GLN A 69 -41.09 15.84 0.07
N ALA A 70 -41.57 16.97 0.59
CA ALA A 70 -41.28 17.46 1.92
C ALA A 70 -42.15 16.71 2.93
N THR A 71 -41.54 16.09 3.94
CA THR A 71 -42.24 15.67 5.15
C THR A 71 -41.41 15.93 6.40
N SER A 72 -41.92 16.87 7.18
CA SER A 72 -41.92 17.01 8.64
C SER A 72 -40.61 17.11 9.44
N PRO A 73 -40.45 18.20 10.23
CA PRO A 73 -39.47 18.26 11.32
C PRO A 73 -39.96 17.39 12.49
N LEU A 74 -39.14 16.42 12.88
CA LEU A 74 -39.32 15.65 14.11
C LEU A 74 -38.65 16.42 15.25
N ASP A 75 -39.45 17.05 16.11
CA ASP A 75 -39.03 17.59 17.39
C ASP A 75 -38.61 16.44 18.32
N THR A 76 -37.35 16.06 18.25
CA THR A 76 -36.72 15.19 19.24
C THR A 76 -36.27 16.07 20.40
N GLN A 77 -37.07 16.12 21.47
CA GLN A 77 -36.62 16.64 22.76
C GLN A 77 -35.40 15.85 23.22
N LEU A 78 -34.26 16.54 23.29
CA LEU A 78 -33.04 16.06 23.90
C LEU A 78 -33.18 16.17 25.42
N ASP A 79 -33.41 15.05 26.09
CA ASP A 79 -33.18 14.88 27.53
C ASP A 79 -31.65 14.96 27.78
N LEU A 80 -31.16 16.18 27.99
CA LEU A 80 -29.84 16.49 28.53
C LEU A 80 -29.89 16.35 30.06
N ASP A 81 -29.76 15.15 30.62
CA ASP A 81 -29.40 15.01 32.05
C ASP A 81 -28.95 13.58 32.47
N SER A 82 -28.40 12.80 31.55
CA SER A 82 -27.70 11.56 31.93
C SER A 82 -26.20 11.85 32.11
N PRO A 83 -25.60 11.58 33.29
CA PRO A 83 -24.15 11.66 33.46
C PRO A 83 -23.51 10.68 32.48
N ILE A 84 -22.76 11.23 31.51
CA ILE A 84 -21.95 10.45 30.59
C ILE A 84 -20.88 9.77 31.43
N ASP A 85 -21.11 8.51 31.75
CA ASP A 85 -20.11 7.64 32.35
C ASP A 85 -19.05 7.36 31.28
N THR A 86 -18.01 8.20 31.25
CA THR A 86 -16.88 8.15 30.32
C THR A 86 -15.95 6.97 30.55
N THR A 87 -16.40 5.90 31.20
CA THR A 87 -15.79 4.57 31.06
C THR A 87 -16.24 3.93 29.74
N ASN A 88 -16.01 4.62 28.62
CA ASN A 88 -15.94 3.99 27.32
C ASN A 88 -14.66 3.17 27.31
N SER A 89 -14.75 1.95 27.84
CA SER A 89 -13.85 0.88 27.45
C SER A 89 -14.00 0.77 25.94
N ALA A 90 -13.13 1.47 25.21
CA ALA A 90 -13.11 1.44 23.76
C ALA A 90 -12.94 -0.02 23.39
N THR A 91 -14.02 -0.64 22.93
CA THR A 91 -14.00 -2.01 22.44
C THR A 91 -13.01 -1.99 21.29
N VAL A 92 -11.82 -2.54 21.53
CA VAL A 92 -10.82 -2.73 20.49
C VAL A 92 -11.46 -3.69 19.50
N ASN A 93 -12.05 -3.13 18.44
CA ASN A 93 -12.60 -3.93 17.36
C ASN A 93 -11.39 -4.62 16.72
N SER A 94 -11.27 -5.92 16.97
CA SER A 94 -10.25 -6.79 16.38
C SER A 94 -10.26 -6.59 14.87
N VAL A 95 -9.09 -6.42 14.27
CA VAL A 95 -8.96 -6.20 12.83
C VAL A 95 -9.17 -7.54 12.15
N GLN A 96 -10.28 -7.70 11.44
CA GLN A 96 -10.56 -8.96 10.78
C GLN A 96 -9.68 -9.07 9.53
N LEU A 97 -8.87 -10.12 9.48
CA LEU A 97 -8.24 -10.56 8.25
C LEU A 97 -9.31 -11.02 7.25
N LEU A 98 -9.12 -10.67 5.98
CA LEU A 98 -9.88 -11.28 4.89
C LEU A 98 -9.70 -12.80 4.99
N SER A 99 -10.83 -13.52 4.87
CA SER A 99 -10.85 -14.97 5.07
C SER A 99 -9.86 -15.66 4.13
N GLY A 100 -8.99 -16.49 4.71
CA GLY A 100 -7.98 -17.25 3.97
C GLY A 100 -6.61 -16.59 3.87
N ILE A 101 -6.47 -15.31 4.23
CA ILE A 101 -5.14 -14.68 4.29
C ILE A 101 -4.41 -15.19 5.54
N GLU A 102 -3.43 -16.08 5.34
CA GLU A 102 -2.47 -16.42 6.39
C GLU A 102 -1.34 -15.40 6.38
N LEU A 103 -0.96 -14.88 7.55
CA LEU A 103 0.17 -13.97 7.68
C LEU A 103 1.41 -14.73 8.18
N SER A 104 2.56 -14.44 7.58
CA SER A 104 3.85 -15.02 7.97
C SER A 104 4.87 -13.95 8.32
N GLY A 105 5.89 -14.34 9.09
CA GLY A 105 7.04 -13.50 9.44
C GLY A 105 6.65 -12.13 9.99
N ASP A 106 7.28 -11.09 9.44
CA ASP A 106 7.14 -9.71 9.89
C ASP A 106 5.73 -9.16 9.69
N ILE A 107 5.00 -9.59 8.65
CA ILE A 107 3.63 -9.11 8.40
C ILE A 107 2.70 -9.49 9.55
N LYS A 108 2.83 -10.73 10.07
CA LYS A 108 2.05 -11.17 11.23
C LYS A 108 2.36 -10.32 12.48
N MET A 109 3.63 -9.95 12.66
CA MET A 109 4.05 -9.08 13.76
C MET A 109 3.43 -7.69 13.60
N PHE A 110 3.48 -7.08 12.41
CA PHE A 110 2.91 -5.76 12.17
C PHE A 110 1.37 -5.75 12.30
N HIS A 111 0.70 -6.81 11.87
CA HIS A 111 -0.74 -6.96 12.08
C HIS A 111 -1.09 -6.94 13.58
N SER A 112 -0.37 -7.72 14.39
CA SER A 112 -0.55 -7.72 15.85
C SER A 112 -0.29 -6.35 16.46
N MET A 113 0.74 -5.63 16.00
CA MET A 113 1.01 -4.25 16.46
C MET A 113 -0.14 -3.32 16.10
N LEU A 114 -0.69 -3.43 14.89
CA LEU A 114 -1.83 -2.64 14.44
C LEU A 114 -3.11 -2.95 15.23
N GLU A 115 -3.33 -4.20 15.65
CA GLU A 115 -4.45 -4.54 16.55
C GLU A 115 -4.33 -3.89 17.93
N ASP A 116 -3.10 -3.70 18.42
CA ASP A 116 -2.81 -3.08 19.72
C ASP A 116 -2.83 -1.54 19.66
N GLU A 117 -2.74 -0.93 18.48
CA GLU A 117 -2.73 0.52 18.34
C GLU A 117 -4.11 1.15 18.57
N VAL A 118 -4.14 2.21 19.38
CA VAL A 118 -5.27 3.13 19.39
C VAL A 118 -5.39 3.78 18.02
N ARG A 119 -6.61 4.00 17.56
CA ARG A 119 -6.85 4.73 16.32
C ARG A 119 -6.75 6.24 16.55
N ASP A 120 -5.92 6.92 15.76
CA ASP A 120 -5.91 8.38 15.66
C ASP A 120 -6.84 8.82 14.52
N GLU A 121 -8.07 9.22 14.85
CA GLU A 121 -9.05 9.63 13.82
C GLU A 121 -8.58 10.83 12.98
N SER A 122 -7.70 11.69 13.50
CA SER A 122 -7.23 12.86 12.78
C SER A 122 -6.23 12.54 11.66
N TRP A 123 -5.61 11.36 11.72
CA TRP A 123 -4.66 10.86 10.73
C TRP A 123 -5.18 9.63 9.97
N ALA A 124 -5.76 8.66 10.67
CA ALA A 124 -6.20 7.39 10.11
C ALA A 124 -7.27 7.57 9.03
N ALA A 125 -8.34 8.32 9.32
CA ALA A 125 -9.44 8.52 8.39
C ALA A 125 -9.03 9.23 7.07
N PRO A 126 -8.28 10.35 7.09
CA PRO A 126 -7.81 10.94 5.85
C PRO A 126 -6.82 10.02 5.11
N MET A 127 -5.94 9.31 5.81
CA MET A 127 -4.99 8.39 5.16
C MET A 127 -5.68 7.18 4.51
N GLU A 128 -6.70 6.62 5.17
CA GLU A 128 -7.54 5.56 4.57
C GLU A 128 -8.19 6.04 3.28
N THR A 129 -8.70 7.27 3.28
CA THR A 129 -9.31 7.89 2.09
C THR A 129 -8.29 8.04 0.96
N GLU A 130 -7.08 8.51 1.25
CA GLU A 130 -6.00 8.63 0.27
C GLU A 130 -5.59 7.29 -0.33
N LEU A 131 -5.45 6.25 0.50
CA LEU A 131 -5.15 4.89 0.05
C LEU A 131 -6.30 4.31 -0.78
N TYR A 132 -7.55 4.49 -0.35
CA TYR A 132 -8.73 4.09 -1.13
C TYR A 132 -8.76 4.76 -2.50
N ASN A 133 -8.55 6.07 -2.57
CA ASN A 133 -8.53 6.81 -3.84
C ASN A 133 -7.37 6.34 -4.74
N LEU A 134 -6.20 6.03 -4.16
CA LEU A 134 -5.09 5.46 -4.94
C LEU A 134 -5.48 4.13 -5.59
N PHE A 135 -6.04 3.19 -4.82
CA PHE A 135 -6.34 1.85 -5.33
C PHE A 135 -7.60 1.78 -6.21
N ILE A 136 -8.63 2.60 -5.93
CA ILE A 136 -9.88 2.59 -6.69
C ILE A 136 -9.78 3.48 -7.94
N ASP A 137 -9.32 4.73 -7.80
CA ASP A 137 -9.47 5.71 -8.88
C ASP A 137 -8.30 5.69 -9.86
N ARG A 138 -7.09 5.36 -9.39
CA ARG A 138 -5.86 5.51 -10.18
C ARG A 138 -5.34 4.22 -10.77
N LEU A 139 -5.89 3.08 -10.34
CA LEU A 139 -5.41 1.76 -10.70
C LEU A 139 -6.56 0.90 -11.23
N PRO A 140 -7.11 1.25 -12.42
CA PRO A 140 -8.27 0.54 -12.99
C PRO A 140 -7.98 -0.95 -13.23
N GLU A 141 -6.72 -1.33 -13.45
CA GLU A 141 -6.27 -2.72 -13.58
C GLU A 141 -6.50 -3.55 -12.30
N LEU A 142 -6.61 -2.89 -11.13
CA LEU A 142 -6.99 -3.55 -9.90
C LEU A 142 -8.48 -3.93 -9.89
N ALA A 143 -9.35 -3.17 -10.54
CA ALA A 143 -10.78 -3.47 -10.55
C ALA A 143 -11.10 -4.78 -11.31
N ASP A 144 -10.29 -5.14 -12.31
CA ASP A 144 -10.48 -6.34 -13.11
C ASP A 144 -9.94 -7.60 -12.42
N ASN A 145 -8.83 -7.46 -11.68
CA ASN A 145 -8.09 -8.60 -11.12
C ASN A 145 -8.23 -8.72 -9.59
N PHE A 146 -8.90 -7.81 -8.90
CA PHE A 146 -8.93 -7.77 -7.44
C PHE A 146 -10.32 -7.45 -6.90
N GLY A 147 -10.57 -7.96 -5.68
CA GLY A 147 -11.69 -7.47 -4.87
C GLY A 147 -11.45 -6.06 -4.33
N MET A 148 -12.49 -5.45 -3.77
CA MET A 148 -12.37 -4.18 -3.06
C MET A 148 -11.34 -4.31 -1.92
N PRO A 149 -10.29 -3.47 -1.86
CA PRO A 149 -9.31 -3.55 -0.79
C PRO A 149 -9.95 -3.17 0.55
N THR A 150 -9.49 -3.82 1.61
CA THR A 150 -9.78 -3.39 2.99
C THR A 150 -8.59 -2.56 3.46
N VAL A 151 -8.82 -1.29 3.77
CA VAL A 151 -7.79 -0.38 4.26
C VAL A 151 -8.08 -0.08 5.72
N LEU A 152 -7.11 -0.33 6.60
CA LEU A 152 -7.19 0.02 8.02
C LEU A 152 -5.95 0.78 8.44
N CYS A 153 -6.13 2.01 8.90
CA CYS A 153 -5.09 2.80 9.53
C CYS A 153 -5.36 2.99 11.02
N ARG A 154 -4.28 3.01 11.82
CA ARG A 154 -4.32 3.29 13.25
C ARG A 154 -3.55 4.57 13.57
N THR A 155 -2.59 4.57 14.48
CA THR A 155 -1.83 5.79 14.80
C THR A 155 -0.54 5.87 13.99
N THR A 156 0.12 4.73 13.81
CA THR A 156 1.40 4.66 13.08
C THR A 156 1.43 3.60 12.00
N ILE A 157 0.50 2.64 11.99
CA ILE A 157 0.47 1.58 10.98
C ILE A 157 -0.80 1.70 10.13
N CYS A 158 -0.65 1.53 8.83
CA CYS A 158 -1.75 1.19 7.92
C CYS A 158 -1.54 -0.20 7.35
N GLU A 159 -2.61 -0.98 7.27
CA GLU A 159 -2.66 -2.28 6.62
C GLU A 159 -3.71 -2.24 5.51
N VAL A 160 -3.31 -2.69 4.31
CA VAL A 160 -4.19 -2.86 3.16
C VAL A 160 -4.21 -4.34 2.81
N GLN A 161 -5.39 -4.93 2.83
CA GLN A 161 -5.61 -6.33 2.47
C GLN A 161 -6.44 -6.40 1.19
N VAL A 162 -6.04 -7.28 0.27
CA VAL A 162 -6.77 -7.50 -0.98
C VAL A 162 -6.70 -8.96 -1.39
N ILE A 163 -7.72 -9.41 -2.12
CA ILE A 163 -7.71 -10.70 -2.81
C ILE A 163 -7.51 -10.44 -4.29
N GLY A 164 -6.39 -10.91 -4.83
CA GLY A 164 -6.10 -10.93 -6.26
C GLY A 164 -6.54 -12.25 -6.90
N TYR A 165 -6.99 -12.19 -8.15
CA TYR A 165 -7.45 -13.32 -8.94
C TYR A 165 -6.61 -13.43 -10.23
N GLY A 166 -6.28 -14.67 -10.59
CA GLY A 166 -5.48 -14.99 -11.78
C GLY A 166 -3.97 -14.82 -11.59
N ASP A 167 -3.23 -15.34 -12.56
CA ASP A 167 -1.76 -15.51 -12.52
C ASP A 167 -0.99 -14.18 -12.51
N GLY A 168 -1.59 -13.09 -13.00
CA GLY A 168 -0.97 -11.75 -13.06
C GLY A 168 -1.24 -10.86 -11.83
N SER A 169 -2.03 -11.33 -10.86
CA SER A 169 -2.46 -10.49 -9.74
C SER A 169 -1.30 -10.02 -8.86
N LEU A 170 -0.28 -10.84 -8.61
CA LEU A 170 0.88 -10.40 -7.82
C LEU A 170 1.67 -9.28 -8.51
N GLU A 171 1.92 -9.41 -9.80
CA GLU A 171 2.66 -8.41 -10.58
C GLU A 171 1.89 -7.09 -10.65
N ALA A 172 0.59 -7.15 -10.93
CA ALA A 172 -0.28 -5.97 -10.92
C ALA A 172 -0.32 -5.29 -9.54
N TRP A 173 -0.31 -6.06 -8.45
CA TRP A 173 -0.27 -5.52 -7.10
C TRP A 173 1.07 -4.84 -6.79
N GLN A 174 2.20 -5.44 -7.19
CA GLN A 174 3.51 -4.83 -7.02
C GLN A 174 3.63 -3.53 -7.83
N ALA A 175 3.13 -3.51 -9.07
CA ALA A 175 3.07 -2.31 -9.88
C ALA A 175 2.21 -1.21 -9.23
N ALA A 176 1.04 -1.57 -8.70
CA ALA A 176 0.18 -0.67 -7.94
C ALA A 176 0.89 -0.07 -6.70
N VAL A 177 1.53 -0.93 -5.90
CA VAL A 177 2.26 -0.51 -4.69
C VAL A 177 3.43 0.42 -5.03
N SER A 178 4.12 0.20 -6.15
CA SER A 178 5.22 1.08 -6.57
C SER A 178 4.76 2.54 -6.80
N GLN A 179 3.47 2.76 -7.06
CA GLN A 179 2.92 4.11 -7.20
C GLN A 179 2.76 4.85 -5.87
N ILE A 180 2.83 4.15 -4.73
CA ILE A 180 2.77 4.77 -3.40
C ILE A 180 3.91 5.77 -3.24
N GLU A 181 5.12 5.45 -3.66
CA GLU A 181 6.30 6.32 -3.53
C GLU A 181 6.15 7.66 -4.27
N SER A 182 5.26 7.72 -5.27
CA SER A 182 4.98 8.94 -6.03
C SER A 182 3.90 9.82 -5.39
N GLN A 183 3.24 9.36 -4.33
CA GLN A 183 2.17 10.11 -3.69
C GLN A 183 2.72 11.23 -2.78
N PRO A 184 2.06 12.40 -2.69
CA PRO A 184 2.53 13.49 -1.84
C PRO A 184 2.63 13.13 -0.36
N TRP A 185 1.79 12.21 0.10
CA TRP A 185 1.76 11.72 1.49
C TRP A 185 2.73 10.56 1.75
N ALA A 186 3.46 10.08 0.73
CA ALA A 186 4.35 8.93 0.87
C ALA A 186 5.52 9.20 1.83
N GLU A 187 5.93 10.47 1.95
CA GLU A 187 7.01 10.89 2.86
C GLU A 187 6.67 10.68 4.34
N ASP A 188 5.39 10.50 4.67
CA ASP A 188 4.96 10.16 6.03
C ASP A 188 5.32 8.72 6.40
N PHE A 189 5.78 7.87 5.48
CA PHE A 189 6.08 6.46 5.73
C PHE A 189 7.59 6.17 5.68
N VAL A 190 8.08 5.42 6.66
CA VAL A 190 9.48 4.97 6.73
C VAL A 190 9.70 3.58 6.19
N GLN A 191 8.65 2.75 6.17
CA GLN A 191 8.74 1.36 5.77
C GLN A 191 7.47 0.93 5.04
N ILE A 192 7.70 0.21 3.95
CA ILE A 192 6.67 -0.47 3.17
C ILE A 192 7.01 -1.96 3.23
N ARG A 193 6.02 -2.81 3.52
CA ARG A 193 6.16 -4.26 3.52
C ARG A 193 5.04 -4.89 2.72
N LEU A 194 5.41 -5.88 1.92
CA LEU A 194 4.49 -6.66 1.11
C LEU A 194 4.53 -8.11 1.58
N GLY A 195 3.36 -8.67 1.78
CA GLY A 195 3.15 -10.09 2.02
C GLY A 195 2.11 -10.62 1.05
N GLY A 196 2.15 -11.92 0.80
CA GLY A 196 1.13 -12.59 0.04
C GLY A 196 1.19 -14.09 0.25
N ASN A 197 0.03 -14.74 0.20
CA ASN A 197 -0.07 -16.19 0.24
C ASN A 197 -1.19 -16.67 -0.71
N PRO A 198 -1.03 -17.82 -1.37
CA PRO A 198 -2.12 -18.44 -2.13
C PRO A 198 -3.28 -18.79 -1.20
N ILE A 199 -4.51 -18.40 -1.57
CA ILE A 199 -5.74 -18.73 -0.82
C ILE A 199 -6.66 -19.69 -1.58
N GLY A 200 -6.29 -20.03 -2.82
CA GLY A 200 -7.02 -20.92 -3.71
C GLY A 200 -6.27 -21.16 -5.02
N PRO A 201 -6.83 -21.99 -5.94
CA PRO A 201 -6.15 -22.39 -7.18
C PRO A 201 -5.70 -21.22 -8.06
N ASP A 202 -6.48 -20.13 -8.08
CA ASP A 202 -6.24 -18.94 -8.93
C ASP A 202 -6.42 -17.65 -8.12
N SER A 203 -6.17 -17.68 -6.82
CA SER A 203 -6.41 -16.54 -5.94
C SER A 203 -5.31 -16.38 -4.90
N GLN A 204 -4.90 -15.14 -4.68
CA GLN A 204 -3.86 -14.78 -3.73
C GLN A 204 -4.39 -13.74 -2.76
N GLY A 205 -4.16 -13.98 -1.47
CA GLY A 205 -4.35 -12.99 -0.43
C GLY A 205 -3.09 -12.15 -0.33
N LEU A 206 -3.20 -10.85 -0.55
CA LEU A 206 -2.08 -9.92 -0.56
C LEU A 206 -2.27 -8.89 0.54
N VAL A 207 -1.17 -8.54 1.21
CA VAL A 207 -1.15 -7.58 2.31
C VAL A 207 -0.04 -6.58 2.08
N LEU A 208 -0.38 -5.31 2.22
CA LEU A 208 0.56 -4.20 2.26
C LEU A 208 0.50 -3.58 3.65
N VAL A 209 1.66 -3.42 4.27
CA VAL A 209 1.81 -2.70 5.53
C VAL A 209 2.65 -1.45 5.29
N LEU A 210 2.13 -0.31 5.73
CA LEU A 210 2.79 0.99 5.68
C LEU A 210 3.02 1.49 7.12
N ILE A 211 4.26 1.82 7.45
CA ILE A 211 4.65 2.27 8.80
C ILE A 211 5.02 3.74 8.74
N LYS A 212 4.28 4.56 9.47
CA LYS A 212 4.47 6.00 9.57
C LYS A 212 5.81 6.32 10.21
N ALA A 213 6.48 7.36 9.70
CA ALA A 213 7.57 8.06 10.34
C ALA A 213 7.05 8.66 11.66
N SER A 214 7.13 7.91 12.76
CA SER A 214 6.85 8.52 14.06
C SER A 214 7.91 9.59 14.30
N GLY A 215 7.48 10.83 14.57
CA GLY A 215 8.39 11.88 15.07
C GLY A 215 9.03 11.52 16.42
N ASP A 216 8.58 10.41 17.03
CA ASP A 216 9.12 9.79 18.21
C ASP A 216 10.02 8.60 17.83
N SER A 217 11.30 8.67 18.19
CA SER A 217 12.41 7.83 17.68
C SER A 217 12.33 6.34 18.05
N THR A 218 11.28 5.92 18.74
CA THR A 218 11.21 4.60 19.41
C THR A 218 10.94 3.46 18.43
N VAL A 219 10.35 3.72 17.25
CA VAL A 219 10.04 2.70 16.22
C VAL A 219 11.25 2.34 15.34
N GLN A 220 12.34 3.11 15.38
CA GLN A 220 13.53 2.84 14.53
C GLN A 220 14.30 1.56 14.89
N ALA A 221 14.02 0.93 16.05
CA ALA A 221 14.79 -0.22 16.51
C ALA A 221 14.39 -1.58 15.88
N ILE A 222 13.28 -1.67 15.13
CA ILE A 222 12.69 -2.96 14.74
C ILE A 222 13.01 -3.41 13.29
N GLY A 223 13.59 -2.57 12.42
CA GLY A 223 13.51 -2.85 10.95
C GLY A 223 14.72 -2.55 10.06
N GLN A 224 15.96 -2.89 10.44
CA GLN A 224 17.12 -2.78 9.54
C GLN A 224 17.58 -4.10 8.89
N GLU A 225 16.84 -5.20 9.01
CA GLU A 225 17.09 -6.37 8.14
C GLU A 225 16.44 -6.13 6.77
N SER A 226 17.28 -5.83 5.79
CA SER A 226 16.92 -5.62 4.40
C SER A 226 16.22 -6.85 3.83
N VAL A 227 14.95 -6.72 3.42
CA VAL A 227 14.28 -7.73 2.60
C VAL A 227 14.78 -7.56 1.17
N VAL A 228 15.56 -8.53 0.69
CA VAL A 228 15.86 -8.70 -0.73
C VAL A 228 14.65 -9.44 -1.32
N ILE A 229 13.92 -8.77 -2.21
CA ILE A 229 12.86 -9.36 -3.03
C ILE A 229 13.50 -10.15 -4.16
#